data_AF-A0A367QEM2-F1
#
_entry.id   AF-A0A367QEM2-F1
#
_cell.length_a   1.000
_cell.length_b   1.000
_cell.length_c   1.000
_cell.angle_alpha   90.00
_cell.angle_beta   90.00
_cell.angle_gamma   90.00
#
_symmetry.space_group_name_H-M   'P 1'
#
loop_
_entity.id
_entity.type
_entity.pdbx_description
1 polymer ?
#
loop_
_entity_poly.entity_id
_entity_poly.type
_entity_poly.pdbx_seq_one_letter_code
_entity_poly.pdbx_strand_id
1 'polypeptide(L)'
;MPNWDAPINREPVSFAELVADVMTSSSKGKLPQAIKSLLQRSLIEKSDEHLFLQPVVMEYATQRLVEQVCLELVREKTVRLRLFQTHALIKAISKDYIRETQKQLILQPLLEQLLIELGNQQKLVMLLQDVIEQQRHQPALLAGYAGGNVLNLLTHLQINLQGYDFSNLNIWQADLQCVNLAEVNFQNTAFDKSVFAKSLKSVYSLALSPDGKLLATGDISGQIHLWQVADGKNLLRFKGHEGWVWTVTFSPDGQTLASGGHDGLVKLWNIQTGECLKILDKHTDIVCSVSFSSDGQTLASGSQDTSIRLWNVRLGKCLKTLHGHADGVWSVSFNPDGKILASASLDGSIRLWDSNNFTCIKVLQGHTAGVWSASFSPVGSTLASASSDQTIRLWDLNNFTCVRVLHSHSSGVCSVRFNSLGNILASTSQDDVIKLWDVATGECMKTLKVDRLYEGMNIRGVTGLTAAQRSALLALGAVEGVG
;
A
#
# COMPACT_ATOMS: atom_id res chain seq x y z
N MET A 1 10.67 3.34 -41.79
CA MET A 1 9.49 2.60 -41.27
C MET A 1 8.80 3.51 -40.26
N PRO A 2 7.46 3.43 -40.10
CA PRO A 2 6.73 4.29 -39.17
C PRO A 2 7.26 4.09 -37.75
N ASN A 3 7.32 5.16 -36.98
CA ASN A 3 7.75 5.12 -35.58
C ASN A 3 6.65 4.44 -34.75
N TRP A 4 6.92 3.27 -34.15
CA TRP A 4 5.90 2.46 -33.46
C TRP A 4 5.62 2.90 -32.02
N ASP A 5 6.20 4.02 -31.56
CA ASP A 5 5.97 4.54 -30.21
C ASP A 5 4.61 5.24 -30.04
N ALA A 6 4.06 5.81 -31.13
CA ALA A 6 2.82 6.58 -31.08
C ALA A 6 1.56 5.73 -30.73
N PRO A 7 1.38 4.50 -31.26
CA PRO A 7 0.22 3.65 -30.92
C PRO A 7 0.19 3.21 -29.46
N ILE A 8 1.37 3.09 -28.83
CA ILE A 8 1.51 2.57 -27.46
C ILE A 8 1.06 3.63 -26.45
N ASN A 9 1.21 4.91 -26.76
CA ASN A 9 0.88 6.00 -25.85
C ASN A 9 -0.62 6.14 -25.54
N ARG A 10 -1.51 5.83 -26.50
CA ARG A 10 -2.99 5.87 -26.36
C ARG A 10 -3.61 7.17 -25.82
N GLU A 11 -2.80 8.20 -25.64
CA GLU A 11 -3.16 9.57 -25.30
C GLU A 11 -2.42 10.55 -26.22
N PRO A 12 -2.86 11.82 -26.33
CA PRO A 12 -2.10 12.84 -27.04
C PRO A 12 -0.69 12.99 -26.45
N VAL A 13 0.31 12.94 -27.32
CA VAL A 13 1.74 12.92 -26.94
C VAL A 13 2.43 14.16 -27.47
N SER A 14 3.26 14.79 -26.64
CA SER A 14 4.12 15.88 -27.09
C SER A 14 5.27 15.36 -27.95
N PHE A 15 5.83 16.23 -28.80
CA PHE A 15 7.03 15.89 -29.58
C PHE A 15 8.22 15.53 -28.67
N ALA A 16 8.36 16.20 -27.52
CA ALA A 16 9.43 15.94 -26.55
C ALA A 16 9.35 14.52 -25.96
N GLU A 17 8.14 14.06 -25.63
CA GLU A 17 7.91 12.69 -25.13
C GLU A 17 8.22 11.64 -26.21
N LEU A 18 7.79 11.85 -27.45
CA LEU A 18 8.13 10.96 -28.57
C LEU A 18 9.65 10.86 -28.78
N VAL A 19 10.38 11.97 -28.71
CA VAL A 19 11.86 11.98 -28.81
C VAL A 19 12.51 11.24 -27.64
N ALA A 20 11.91 11.29 -26.45
CA ALA A 20 12.40 10.61 -25.25
C ALA A 20 12.16 9.09 -25.26
N ASP A 21 11.22 8.60 -26.08
CA ASP A 21 10.98 7.17 -26.29
C ASP A 21 11.85 6.57 -27.40
N VAL A 22 12.27 7.40 -28.37
CA VAL A 22 13.07 6.96 -29.53
C VAL A 22 14.54 6.76 -29.16
N MET A 23 15.07 5.59 -29.52
CA MET A 23 16.32 5.07 -28.96
C MET A 23 17.61 5.48 -29.67
N THR A 24 17.65 5.51 -31.00
CA THR A 24 18.90 5.81 -31.73
C THR A 24 18.95 7.26 -32.19
N SER A 25 20.12 7.88 -32.16
CA SER A 25 20.36 9.23 -32.71
C SER A 25 19.95 9.33 -34.18
N SER A 26 20.16 8.25 -34.94
CA SER A 26 19.72 8.10 -36.33
C SER A 26 18.19 8.06 -36.49
N SER A 27 17.45 7.56 -35.49
CA SER A 27 15.98 7.57 -35.46
C SER A 27 15.44 8.92 -35.02
N LYS A 28 16.07 9.56 -34.02
CA LYS A 28 15.74 10.92 -33.58
C LYS A 28 15.83 11.93 -34.71
N GLY A 29 16.85 11.83 -35.57
CA GLY A 29 17.01 12.70 -36.74
C GLY A 29 15.95 12.49 -37.84
N LYS A 30 15.34 11.30 -37.92
CA LYS A 30 14.30 10.97 -38.91
C LYS A 30 12.88 11.25 -38.41
N LEU A 31 12.71 11.42 -37.10
CA LEU A 31 11.41 11.59 -36.46
C LEU A 31 10.61 12.80 -36.99
N PRO A 32 11.19 14.01 -37.17
CA PRO A 32 10.45 15.15 -37.71
C PRO A 32 9.91 14.89 -39.12
N GLN A 33 10.69 14.21 -39.96
CA GLN A 33 10.31 13.87 -41.33
C GLN A 33 9.20 12.82 -41.37
N ALA A 34 9.26 11.82 -40.48
CA ALA A 34 8.22 10.82 -40.32
C ALA A 34 6.90 11.45 -39.85
N ILE A 35 6.94 12.32 -38.84
CA ILE A 35 5.76 13.05 -38.34
C ILE A 35 5.16 13.92 -39.43
N LYS A 36 5.98 14.67 -40.16
CA LYS A 36 5.50 15.48 -41.30
C LYS A 36 4.83 14.63 -42.36
N SER A 37 5.38 13.46 -42.68
CA SER A 37 4.77 12.53 -43.64
C SER A 37 3.46 11.92 -43.14
N LEU A 38 3.34 11.65 -41.83
CA LEU A 38 2.12 11.09 -41.24
C LEU A 38 1.00 12.14 -41.18
N LEU A 39 1.33 13.39 -40.84
CA LEU A 39 0.40 14.53 -40.89
C LEU A 39 -0.10 14.76 -42.32
N GLN A 40 0.80 14.75 -43.31
CA GLN A 40 0.43 14.92 -44.72
C GLN A 40 -0.50 13.81 -45.24
N ARG A 41 -0.42 12.61 -44.66
CA ARG A 41 -1.28 11.46 -45.01
C ARG A 41 -2.52 11.35 -44.13
N SER A 42 -2.78 12.33 -43.27
CA SER A 42 -3.89 12.34 -42.31
C SER A 42 -3.96 11.11 -41.40
N LEU A 43 -2.80 10.51 -41.10
CA LEU A 43 -2.70 9.32 -40.22
C LEU A 43 -2.54 9.68 -38.75
N ILE A 44 -2.11 10.91 -38.47
CA ILE A 44 -2.01 11.50 -37.13
C ILE A 44 -2.70 12.86 -37.15
N GLU A 45 -3.33 13.20 -36.05
CA GLU A 45 -3.97 14.49 -35.81
C GLU A 45 -3.09 15.31 -34.87
N LYS A 46 -3.11 16.64 -35.06
CA LYS A 46 -2.38 17.60 -34.24
C LYS A 46 -3.38 18.53 -33.56
N SER A 47 -3.36 18.54 -32.24
CA SER A 47 -4.08 19.51 -31.40
C SER A 47 -3.05 20.22 -30.53
N ASP A 48 -2.88 21.52 -30.76
CA ASP A 48 -1.82 22.34 -30.15
C ASP A 48 -0.42 21.72 -30.33
N GLU A 49 0.29 21.44 -29.23
CA GLU A 49 1.60 20.79 -29.19
C GLU A 49 1.53 19.25 -29.12
N HIS A 50 0.33 18.67 -29.14
CA HIS A 50 0.13 17.23 -28.98
C HIS A 50 -0.25 16.55 -30.30
N LEU A 51 0.29 15.36 -30.49
CA LEU A 51 0.03 14.47 -31.62
C LEU A 51 -0.74 13.25 -31.12
N PHE A 52 -1.78 12.85 -31.84
CA PHE A 52 -2.47 11.59 -31.56
C PHE A 52 -2.78 10.84 -32.85
N LEU A 53 -2.78 9.52 -32.77
CA LEU A 53 -3.18 8.66 -33.88
C LEU A 53 -4.70 8.61 -33.98
N GLN A 54 -5.22 8.52 -35.20
CA GLN A 54 -6.62 8.17 -35.41
C GLN A 54 -6.89 6.76 -34.83
N PRO A 55 -8.06 6.53 -34.21
CA PRO A 55 -8.37 5.24 -33.57
C PRO A 55 -8.14 4.03 -34.48
N VAL A 56 -8.56 4.11 -35.75
CA VAL A 56 -8.38 3.01 -36.72
C VAL A 56 -6.90 2.73 -37.01
N VAL A 57 -6.08 3.77 -37.10
CA VAL A 57 -4.63 3.65 -37.35
C VAL A 57 -3.93 3.10 -36.10
N MET A 58 -4.38 3.51 -34.91
CA MET A 58 -3.88 3.03 -33.63
C MET A 58 -4.14 1.52 -33.47
N GLU A 59 -5.34 1.05 -33.75
CA GLU A 59 -5.69 -0.38 -33.70
C GLU A 59 -4.89 -1.19 -34.72
N TYR A 60 -4.82 -0.74 -35.97
CA TYR A 60 -4.02 -1.42 -37.00
C TYR A 60 -2.54 -1.49 -36.63
N ALA A 61 -1.98 -0.38 -36.12
CA ALA A 61 -0.57 -0.34 -35.73
C ALA A 61 -0.29 -1.21 -34.49
N THR A 62 -1.24 -1.28 -33.55
CA THR A 62 -1.17 -2.18 -32.39
C THR A 62 -1.15 -3.63 -32.83
N GLN A 63 -2.07 -4.04 -33.70
CA GLN A 63 -2.12 -5.39 -34.24
C GLN A 63 -0.83 -5.75 -34.98
N ARG A 64 -0.31 -4.84 -35.82
CA ARG A 64 0.95 -5.06 -36.55
C ARG A 64 2.16 -5.15 -35.62
N LEU A 65 2.21 -4.37 -34.54
CA LEU A 65 3.25 -4.49 -33.53
C LEU A 65 3.24 -5.89 -32.90
N VAL A 66 2.06 -6.36 -32.48
CA VAL A 66 1.88 -7.69 -31.89
C VAL A 66 2.34 -8.79 -32.85
N GLU A 67 1.86 -8.78 -34.09
CA GLU A 67 2.23 -9.78 -35.10
C GLU A 67 3.75 -9.79 -35.38
N GLN A 68 4.36 -8.62 -35.52
CA GLN A 68 5.80 -8.53 -35.82
C GLN A 68 6.66 -8.97 -34.64
N VAL A 69 6.31 -8.58 -33.42
CA VAL A 69 7.02 -9.01 -32.20
C VAL A 69 6.89 -10.53 -32.01
N CYS A 70 5.71 -11.10 -32.25
CA CYS A 70 5.50 -12.54 -32.19
C CYS A 70 6.41 -13.29 -33.17
N LEU A 71 6.45 -12.84 -34.43
CA LEU A 71 7.33 -13.40 -35.46
C LEU A 71 8.80 -13.29 -35.10
N GLU A 72 9.22 -12.13 -34.57
CA GLU A 72 10.59 -11.86 -34.13
C GLU A 72 11.04 -12.86 -33.04
N LEU A 73 10.20 -13.09 -32.04
CA LEU A 73 10.49 -14.00 -30.92
C LEU A 73 10.51 -15.48 -31.37
N VAL A 74 9.58 -15.92 -32.22
CA VAL A 74 9.48 -17.33 -32.61
C VAL A 74 10.50 -17.73 -33.68
N ARG A 75 10.73 -16.85 -34.67
CA ARG A 75 11.50 -17.19 -35.89
C ARG A 75 12.94 -16.71 -35.87
N GLU A 76 13.24 -15.55 -35.28
CA GLU A 76 14.55 -14.91 -35.47
C GLU A 76 15.60 -15.26 -34.40
N LYS A 77 15.22 -16.09 -33.40
CA LYS A 77 15.94 -16.73 -32.26
C LYS A 77 17.30 -16.21 -31.75
N THR A 78 18.13 -15.48 -32.48
CA THR A 78 19.54 -15.30 -32.12
C THR A 78 20.26 -14.04 -32.57
N VAL A 79 19.74 -13.07 -33.36
CA VAL A 79 20.67 -11.99 -33.84
C VAL A 79 20.22 -10.54 -33.68
N ARG A 80 18.94 -10.17 -33.67
CA ARG A 80 18.53 -8.77 -33.36
C ARG A 80 17.03 -8.72 -33.15
N LEU A 81 16.62 -8.78 -31.89
CA LEU A 81 15.24 -8.51 -31.51
C LEU A 81 14.96 -7.00 -31.72
N ARG A 82 14.70 -6.59 -32.96
CA ARG A 82 14.62 -5.17 -33.33
C ARG A 82 13.51 -4.46 -32.61
N LEU A 83 12.26 -4.94 -32.70
CA LEU A 83 11.13 -4.27 -32.08
C LEU A 83 11.13 -4.54 -30.58
N PHE A 84 11.39 -5.78 -30.17
CA PHE A 84 11.29 -6.18 -28.78
C PHE A 84 12.40 -5.56 -27.89
N GLN A 85 13.56 -5.19 -28.44
CA GLN A 85 14.59 -4.43 -27.70
C GLN A 85 14.40 -2.91 -27.77
N THR A 86 13.76 -2.37 -28.82
CA THR A 86 13.71 -0.91 -29.04
C THR A 86 12.39 -0.25 -28.66
N HIS A 87 11.32 -1.02 -28.47
CA HIS A 87 10.00 -0.50 -28.12
C HIS A 87 9.48 -1.17 -26.84
N ALA A 88 8.82 -0.39 -25.99
CA ALA A 88 8.15 -0.89 -24.80
C ALA A 88 6.78 -1.47 -25.17
N LEU A 89 6.44 -2.68 -24.74
CA LEU A 89 5.09 -3.22 -24.91
C LEU A 89 4.07 -2.54 -23.99
N ILE A 90 4.54 -2.04 -22.85
CA ILE A 90 3.76 -1.28 -21.86
C ILE A 90 4.55 -0.06 -21.44
N LYS A 91 3.87 1.02 -21.08
CA LYS A 91 4.48 2.16 -20.38
C LYS A 91 4.13 2.12 -18.90
N ALA A 92 5.03 1.62 -18.07
CA ALA A 92 4.80 1.42 -16.64
C ALA A 92 4.45 2.71 -15.88
N ILE A 93 4.96 3.87 -16.31
CA ILE A 93 4.65 5.17 -15.69
C ILE A 93 3.31 5.79 -16.12
N SER A 94 2.57 5.15 -17.06
CA SER A 94 1.27 5.65 -17.50
C SER A 94 0.18 5.49 -16.43
N LYS A 95 -0.92 6.25 -16.57
CA LYS A 95 -2.10 6.16 -15.70
C LYS A 95 -2.63 4.71 -15.70
N ASP A 96 -3.19 4.28 -14.58
CA ASP A 96 -3.54 2.87 -14.39
C ASP A 96 -4.52 2.34 -15.47
N TYR A 97 -5.53 3.12 -15.89
CA TYR A 97 -6.43 2.69 -16.97
C TYR A 97 -5.74 2.53 -18.33
N ILE A 98 -4.71 3.35 -18.62
CA ILE A 98 -3.94 3.24 -19.87
C ILE A 98 -3.12 1.96 -19.83
N ARG A 99 -2.48 1.69 -18.70
CA ARG A 99 -1.67 0.49 -18.51
C ARG A 99 -2.51 -0.78 -18.64
N GLU A 100 -3.69 -0.82 -18.03
CA GLU A 100 -4.62 -1.94 -18.18
C GLU A 100 -5.10 -2.10 -19.63
N THR A 101 -5.36 -0.99 -20.33
CA THR A 101 -5.69 -1.03 -21.77
C THR A 101 -4.52 -1.59 -22.59
N GLN A 102 -3.27 -1.20 -22.30
CA GLN A 102 -2.06 -1.73 -22.95
C GLN A 102 -1.90 -3.22 -22.68
N LYS A 103 -2.12 -3.69 -21.44
CA LYS A 103 -2.12 -5.13 -21.12
C LYS A 103 -3.14 -5.90 -21.95
N GLN A 104 -4.38 -5.40 -22.02
CA GLN A 104 -5.47 -6.07 -22.73
C GLN A 104 -5.29 -6.10 -24.25
N LEU A 105 -4.69 -5.06 -24.85
CA LEU A 105 -4.63 -4.92 -26.31
C LEU A 105 -3.24 -5.18 -26.91
N ILE A 106 -2.18 -5.27 -26.11
CA ILE A 106 -0.83 -5.58 -26.56
C ILE A 106 -0.33 -6.89 -25.95
N LEU A 107 -0.25 -6.99 -24.61
CA LEU A 107 0.32 -8.18 -23.98
C LEU A 107 -0.56 -9.41 -24.15
N GLN A 108 -1.87 -9.30 -23.87
CA GLN A 108 -2.79 -10.42 -23.94
C GLN A 108 -2.83 -11.03 -25.36
N PRO A 109 -3.00 -10.26 -26.45
CA PRO A 109 -3.01 -10.84 -27.80
C PRO A 109 -1.64 -11.39 -28.21
N LEU A 110 -0.54 -10.78 -27.77
CA LEU A 110 0.81 -11.28 -28.04
C LEU A 110 1.05 -12.63 -27.37
N LEU A 111 0.65 -12.78 -26.10
CA LEU A 111 0.75 -14.03 -25.36
C LEU A 111 -0.11 -15.12 -25.97
N GLU A 112 -1.34 -14.81 -26.36
CA GLU A 112 -2.23 -15.75 -27.07
C GLU A 112 -1.59 -16.26 -28.37
N GLN A 113 -1.03 -15.36 -29.19
CA GLN A 113 -0.33 -15.76 -30.42
C GLN A 113 0.92 -16.60 -30.15
N LEU A 114 1.74 -16.21 -29.17
CA LEU A 114 2.95 -16.96 -28.80
C LEU A 114 2.61 -18.35 -28.25
N LEU A 115 1.54 -18.48 -27.46
CA LEU A 115 1.08 -19.76 -26.94
C LEU A 115 0.55 -20.67 -28.05
N ILE A 116 -0.12 -20.11 -29.07
CA ILE A 116 -0.56 -20.85 -30.25
C ILE A 116 0.64 -21.39 -31.04
N GLU A 117 1.64 -20.54 -31.32
CA GLU A 117 2.81 -20.91 -32.12
C GLU A 117 3.75 -21.90 -31.39
N LEU A 118 3.94 -21.74 -30.07
CA LEU A 118 4.82 -22.60 -29.28
C LEU A 118 4.12 -23.87 -28.74
N GLY A 119 2.79 -23.81 -28.64
CA GLY A 119 1.90 -24.91 -28.24
C GLY A 119 1.78 -25.13 -26.72
N ASN A 120 2.66 -24.55 -25.89
CA ASN A 120 2.51 -24.61 -24.44
C ASN A 120 3.24 -23.44 -23.71
N GLN A 121 2.81 -23.19 -22.47
CA GLN A 121 3.36 -22.13 -21.62
C GLN A 121 4.82 -22.38 -21.21
N GLN A 122 5.23 -23.64 -21.00
CA GLN A 122 6.61 -23.96 -20.60
C GLN A 122 7.64 -23.56 -21.67
N LYS A 123 7.37 -23.83 -22.95
CA LYS A 123 8.24 -23.43 -24.06
C LYS A 123 8.31 -21.91 -24.20
N LEU A 124 7.21 -21.21 -23.94
CA LEU A 124 7.21 -19.75 -23.89
C LEU A 124 8.10 -19.22 -22.77
N VAL A 125 8.00 -19.78 -21.57
CA VAL A 125 8.89 -19.40 -20.44
C VAL A 125 10.36 -19.69 -20.79
N MET A 126 10.66 -20.85 -21.38
CA MET A 126 12.03 -21.16 -21.83
C MET A 126 12.55 -20.19 -22.90
N LEU A 127 11.70 -19.80 -23.86
CA LEU A 127 12.06 -18.80 -24.87
C LEU A 127 12.37 -17.44 -24.22
N LEU A 128 11.53 -16.99 -23.29
CA LEU A 128 11.73 -15.72 -22.59
C LEU A 128 12.99 -15.75 -21.71
N GLN A 129 13.31 -16.89 -21.09
CA GLN A 129 14.56 -17.10 -20.35
C GLN A 129 15.79 -17.07 -21.27
N ASP A 130 15.72 -17.68 -22.45
CA ASP A 130 16.79 -17.62 -23.44
C ASP A 130 17.04 -16.18 -23.91
N VAL A 131 15.97 -15.40 -24.13
CA VAL A 131 16.08 -13.97 -24.43
C VAL A 131 16.81 -13.21 -23.31
N ILE A 132 16.49 -13.48 -22.04
CA ILE A 132 17.18 -12.87 -20.89
C ILE A 132 18.69 -13.19 -20.93
N GLU A 133 19.05 -14.46 -21.11
CA GLU A 133 20.44 -14.91 -21.11
C GLU A 133 21.23 -14.25 -22.26
N GLN A 134 20.63 -14.18 -23.45
CA GLN A 134 21.22 -13.50 -24.59
C GLN A 134 21.44 -12.00 -24.33
N GLN A 135 20.54 -11.33 -23.60
CA GLN A 135 20.69 -9.91 -23.26
C GLN A 135 21.84 -9.67 -22.27
N ARG A 136 22.12 -10.58 -21.33
CA ARG A 136 23.23 -10.40 -20.36
C ARG A 136 24.60 -10.30 -21.01
N HIS A 137 24.78 -10.92 -22.17
CA HIS A 137 26.04 -10.90 -22.92
C HIS A 137 26.20 -9.67 -23.83
N GLN A 138 25.20 -8.78 -23.91
CA GLN A 138 25.28 -7.58 -24.74
C GLN A 138 25.95 -6.42 -23.99
N PRO A 139 26.67 -5.51 -24.70
CA PRO A 139 27.28 -4.33 -24.07
C PRO A 139 26.22 -3.45 -23.39
N ALA A 140 26.51 -3.00 -22.16
CA ALA A 140 25.63 -2.16 -21.33
C ALA A 140 25.16 -0.83 -21.99
N LEU A 141 25.75 -0.45 -23.12
CA LEU A 141 25.41 0.72 -23.94
C LEU A 141 24.14 0.56 -24.78
N LEU A 142 23.60 -0.66 -24.92
CA LEU A 142 22.33 -0.89 -25.59
C LEU A 142 21.19 -0.78 -24.55
N ALA A 143 20.27 0.13 -24.81
CA ALA A 143 19.10 0.30 -23.97
C ALA A 143 18.18 -0.93 -24.03
N GLY A 144 17.54 -1.27 -22.90
CA GLY A 144 17.00 -2.61 -22.66
C GLY A 144 15.49 -2.65 -22.40
N TYR A 145 14.67 -2.34 -23.41
CA TYR A 145 13.24 -2.67 -23.30
C TYR A 145 13.00 -4.18 -23.26
N ALA A 146 13.92 -5.00 -23.81
CA ALA A 146 13.77 -6.46 -23.81
C ALA A 146 13.61 -7.03 -22.40
N GLY A 147 14.44 -6.62 -21.43
CA GLY A 147 14.34 -7.10 -20.05
C GLY A 147 12.99 -6.72 -19.40
N GLY A 148 12.53 -5.48 -19.62
CA GLY A 148 11.23 -5.03 -19.13
C GLY A 148 10.05 -5.70 -19.82
N ASN A 149 10.13 -5.91 -21.13
CA ASN A 149 9.13 -6.62 -21.92
C ASN A 149 9.01 -8.09 -21.48
N VAL A 150 10.13 -8.77 -21.25
CA VAL A 150 10.11 -10.15 -20.71
C VAL A 150 9.46 -10.17 -19.34
N LEU A 151 9.85 -9.28 -18.42
CA LEU A 151 9.22 -9.18 -17.09
C LEU A 151 7.71 -8.97 -17.22
N ASN A 152 7.28 -8.01 -18.02
CA ASN A 152 5.86 -7.70 -18.24
C ASN A 152 5.08 -8.91 -18.80
N LEU A 153 5.69 -9.72 -19.69
CA LEU A 153 5.06 -10.94 -20.21
C LEU A 153 4.98 -12.04 -19.16
N LEU A 154 6.06 -12.29 -18.40
CA LEU A 154 6.08 -13.30 -17.34
C LEU A 154 5.11 -12.96 -16.20
N THR A 155 5.01 -11.68 -15.83
CA THR A 155 4.10 -11.22 -14.78
C THR A 155 2.64 -11.30 -15.23
N HIS A 156 2.34 -10.96 -16.49
CA HIS A 156 0.99 -11.12 -17.05
C HIS A 156 0.58 -12.59 -17.18
N LEU A 157 1.53 -13.51 -17.42
CA LEU A 157 1.32 -14.96 -17.37
C LEU A 157 1.17 -15.53 -15.94
N GLN A 158 1.29 -14.70 -14.91
CA GLN A 158 1.24 -15.10 -13.50
C GLN A 158 2.30 -16.17 -13.13
N ILE A 159 3.47 -16.11 -13.78
CA ILE A 159 4.60 -16.98 -13.44
C ILE A 159 5.18 -16.54 -12.09
N ASN A 160 5.44 -17.50 -11.19
CA ASN A 160 6.21 -17.22 -9.99
C ASN A 160 7.67 -16.94 -10.37
N LEU A 161 8.12 -15.70 -10.16
CA LEU A 161 9.48 -15.27 -10.47
C LEU A 161 10.48 -15.59 -9.36
N GLN A 162 10.06 -16.19 -8.25
CA GLN A 162 10.96 -16.48 -7.12
C GLN A 162 12.24 -17.19 -7.56
N GLY A 163 13.40 -16.66 -7.15
CA GLY A 163 14.71 -17.20 -7.49
C GLY A 163 15.20 -16.96 -8.93
N TYR A 164 14.45 -16.22 -9.76
CA TYR A 164 14.91 -15.86 -11.11
C TYR A 164 16.10 -14.90 -11.06
N ASP A 165 16.98 -15.01 -12.04
CA ASP A 165 18.13 -14.13 -12.21
C ASP A 165 17.91 -13.12 -13.33
N PHE A 166 17.92 -11.84 -12.98
CA PHE A 166 17.84 -10.68 -13.89
C PHE A 166 19.05 -9.76 -13.72
N SER A 167 20.16 -10.27 -13.17
CA SER A 167 21.38 -9.51 -12.94
C SER A 167 22.03 -9.04 -14.25
N ASN A 168 22.71 -7.89 -14.17
CA ASN A 168 23.47 -7.27 -15.26
C ASN A 168 22.61 -6.93 -16.49
N LEU A 169 21.34 -6.58 -16.29
CA LEU A 169 20.40 -6.21 -17.35
C LEU A 169 20.03 -4.72 -17.28
N ASN A 170 19.74 -4.14 -18.45
CA ASN A 170 18.98 -2.90 -18.53
C ASN A 170 17.49 -3.27 -18.57
N ILE A 171 16.69 -2.78 -17.62
CA ILE A 171 15.26 -3.10 -17.50
C ILE A 171 14.44 -1.83 -17.56
N TRP A 172 13.79 -1.62 -18.70
CA TRP A 172 13.04 -0.39 -18.97
C TRP A 172 11.54 -0.65 -19.03
N GLN A 173 10.74 0.25 -18.44
CA GLN A 173 9.26 0.18 -18.46
C GLN A 173 8.67 -1.14 -17.89
N ALA A 174 9.29 -1.71 -16.87
CA ALA A 174 8.72 -2.87 -16.16
C ALA A 174 7.64 -2.43 -15.16
N ASP A 175 6.48 -3.09 -15.19
CA ASP A 175 5.39 -2.94 -14.22
C ASP A 175 5.48 -4.04 -13.15
N LEU A 176 6.01 -3.69 -11.97
CA LEU A 176 6.33 -4.60 -10.86
C LEU A 176 5.52 -4.28 -9.58
N GLN A 177 4.37 -3.62 -9.72
CA GLN A 177 3.55 -3.15 -8.60
C GLN A 177 2.90 -4.26 -7.75
N CYS A 178 2.59 -5.40 -8.37
CA CYS A 178 1.86 -6.51 -7.75
C CYS A 178 2.54 -7.86 -8.00
N VAL A 179 3.87 -7.87 -7.99
CA VAL A 179 4.67 -9.05 -8.37
C VAL A 179 5.43 -9.54 -7.16
N ASN A 180 5.38 -10.85 -6.91
CA ASN A 180 6.27 -11.50 -5.95
C ASN A 180 7.67 -11.61 -6.57
N LEU A 181 8.61 -10.83 -6.04
CA LEU A 181 10.02 -10.78 -6.42
C LEU A 181 10.92 -11.31 -5.29
N ALA A 182 10.39 -12.15 -4.39
CA ALA A 182 11.18 -12.81 -3.36
C ALA A 182 12.34 -13.58 -4.01
N GLU A 183 13.54 -13.46 -3.44
CA GLU A 183 14.78 -14.11 -3.88
C GLU A 183 15.18 -13.82 -5.35
N VAL A 184 14.56 -12.84 -6.01
CA VAL A 184 14.94 -12.45 -7.38
C VAL A 184 16.25 -11.70 -7.37
N ASN A 185 17.15 -12.03 -8.29
CA ASN A 185 18.44 -11.37 -8.41
C ASN A 185 18.41 -10.22 -9.44
N PHE A 186 18.49 -8.98 -8.99
CA PHE A 186 18.64 -7.78 -9.83
C PHE A 186 20.05 -7.15 -9.68
N GLN A 187 21.06 -7.93 -9.32
CA GLN A 187 22.41 -7.39 -9.13
C GLN A 187 22.93 -6.66 -10.37
N ASN A 188 23.46 -5.44 -10.20
CA ASN A 188 23.96 -4.57 -11.26
C ASN A 188 22.95 -4.23 -12.36
N THR A 189 21.65 -4.37 -12.10
CA THR A 189 20.60 -4.04 -13.05
C THR A 189 20.37 -2.52 -13.10
N ALA A 190 20.18 -1.97 -14.29
CA ALA A 190 19.81 -0.57 -14.47
C ALA A 190 18.33 -0.45 -14.81
N PHE A 191 17.53 0.06 -13.87
CA PHE A 191 16.13 0.36 -14.11
C PHE A 191 15.95 1.72 -14.77
N ASP A 192 15.06 1.83 -15.75
CA ASP A 192 14.57 3.12 -16.24
C ASP A 192 13.06 3.09 -16.41
N LYS A 193 12.39 4.18 -16.02
CA LYS A 193 10.92 4.34 -16.10
C LYS A 193 10.11 3.10 -15.64
N SER A 194 10.65 2.33 -14.70
CA SER A 194 10.03 1.10 -14.17
C SER A 194 9.37 1.39 -12.83
N VAL A 195 8.30 0.67 -12.51
CA VAL A 195 7.45 0.98 -11.35
C VAL A 195 7.33 -0.25 -10.46
N PHE A 196 7.74 -0.10 -9.19
CA PHE A 196 7.57 -1.10 -8.13
C PHE A 196 6.31 -0.84 -7.33
N ALA A 197 5.97 -1.74 -6.40
CA ALA A 197 4.87 -1.50 -5.46
C ALA A 197 5.02 -0.10 -4.88
N LYS A 198 4.00 0.72 -5.07
CA LYS A 198 3.95 2.03 -4.43
C LYS A 198 4.05 1.74 -2.94
N SER A 199 5.10 2.23 -2.30
CA SER A 199 5.09 2.35 -0.84
C SER A 199 3.87 3.22 -0.53
N LEU A 200 2.80 2.59 -0.06
CA LEU A 200 1.89 3.29 0.83
C LEU A 200 2.81 3.82 1.92
N LYS A 201 2.93 5.14 2.03
CA LYS A 201 3.61 5.73 3.18
C LYS A 201 3.03 5.04 4.40
N SER A 202 3.90 4.50 5.26
CA SER A 202 3.49 3.56 6.29
C SER A 202 2.25 4.06 7.02
N VAL A 203 1.16 3.31 6.89
CA VAL A 203 -0.13 3.64 7.52
C VAL A 203 -0.04 3.18 8.96
N TYR A 204 -0.25 4.11 9.90
CA TYR A 204 -0.18 3.82 11.34
C TYR A 204 -1.55 3.63 11.96
N SER A 205 -2.59 4.24 11.38
CA SER A 205 -3.93 4.20 11.92
C SER A 205 -4.98 3.91 10.86
N LEU A 206 -5.97 3.12 11.24
CA LEU A 206 -7.08 2.66 10.40
C LEU A 206 -8.39 2.78 11.18
N ALA A 207 -9.45 3.25 10.54
CA ALA A 207 -10.80 3.19 11.08
C ALA A 207 -11.82 2.97 9.96
N LEU A 208 -12.82 2.12 10.20
CA LEU A 208 -13.98 1.98 9.33
C LEU A 208 -15.10 2.91 9.79
N SER A 209 -15.88 3.43 8.84
CA SER A 209 -17.12 4.12 9.16
C SER A 209 -18.14 3.17 9.79
N PRO A 210 -19.12 3.67 10.57
CA PRO A 210 -20.14 2.83 11.20
C PRO A 210 -20.95 1.99 10.21
N ASP A 211 -21.13 2.47 8.97
CA ASP A 211 -21.81 1.75 7.90
C ASP A 211 -20.90 0.80 7.09
N GLY A 212 -19.60 0.77 7.41
CA GLY A 212 -18.58 -0.07 6.75
C GLY A 212 -18.22 0.36 5.32
N LYS A 213 -18.71 1.49 4.82
CA LYS A 213 -18.50 1.92 3.42
C LYS A 213 -17.23 2.74 3.22
N LEU A 214 -16.75 3.40 4.26
CA LEU A 214 -15.56 4.25 4.23
C LEU A 214 -14.48 3.68 5.13
N LEU A 215 -13.23 3.84 4.69
CA LEU A 215 -12.02 3.55 5.45
C LEU A 215 -11.23 4.85 5.58
N ALA A 216 -10.91 5.26 6.81
CA ALA A 216 -9.96 6.32 7.09
C ALA A 216 -8.59 5.74 7.40
N THR A 217 -7.55 6.35 6.86
CA THR A 217 -6.16 5.95 7.12
C THR A 217 -5.30 7.17 7.45
N GLY A 218 -4.49 7.09 8.50
CA GLY A 218 -3.49 8.10 8.86
C GLY A 218 -2.07 7.60 8.59
N ASP A 219 -1.24 8.43 7.94
CA ASP A 219 0.13 8.07 7.55
C ASP A 219 1.22 8.80 8.37
N ILE A 220 2.47 8.35 8.21
CA ILE A 220 3.66 8.97 8.81
C ILE A 220 3.98 10.38 8.30
N SER A 221 3.36 10.82 7.21
CA SER A 221 3.59 12.17 6.66
C SER A 221 2.57 13.20 7.14
N GLY A 222 1.67 12.81 8.05
CA GLY A 222 0.64 13.69 8.58
C GLY A 222 -0.60 13.77 7.72
N GLN A 223 -0.71 12.92 6.70
CA GLN A 223 -1.85 12.90 5.80
C GLN A 223 -2.92 11.96 6.33
N ILE A 224 -4.16 12.37 6.13
CA ILE A 224 -5.35 11.54 6.33
C ILE A 224 -5.97 11.30 4.97
N HIS A 225 -6.29 10.04 4.71
CA HIS A 225 -6.94 9.61 3.48
C HIS A 225 -8.27 8.93 3.81
N LEU A 226 -9.29 9.20 3.00
CA LEU A 226 -10.57 8.51 3.03
C LEU A 226 -10.73 7.70 1.76
N TRP A 227 -11.08 6.43 1.93
CA TRP A 227 -11.21 5.45 0.86
C TRP A 227 -12.61 4.88 0.86
N GLN A 228 -13.14 4.62 -0.33
CA GLN A 228 -14.32 3.81 -0.50
C GLN A 228 -13.93 2.33 -0.40
N VAL A 229 -14.60 1.58 0.47
CA VAL A 229 -14.25 0.18 0.75
C VAL A 229 -14.58 -0.74 -0.42
N ALA A 230 -15.64 -0.45 -1.17
CA ALA A 230 -16.15 -1.33 -2.23
C ALA A 230 -15.17 -1.52 -3.41
N ASP A 231 -14.45 -0.46 -3.79
CA ASP A 231 -13.57 -0.42 -4.97
C ASP A 231 -12.15 0.08 -4.64
N GLY A 232 -11.87 0.42 -3.38
CA GLY A 232 -10.58 0.94 -2.95
C GLY A 232 -10.28 2.36 -3.45
N LYS A 233 -11.28 3.10 -3.96
CA LYS A 233 -11.07 4.43 -4.50
C LYS A 233 -10.75 5.44 -3.40
N ASN A 234 -9.68 6.20 -3.56
CA ASN A 234 -9.38 7.33 -2.68
C ASN A 234 -10.38 8.48 -2.98
N LEU A 235 -11.19 8.84 -1.99
CA LEU A 235 -12.20 9.89 -2.11
C LEU A 235 -11.64 11.26 -1.69
N LEU A 236 -10.93 11.32 -0.57
CA LEU A 236 -10.38 12.55 -0.01
C LEU A 236 -8.97 12.31 0.54
N ARG A 237 -8.14 13.34 0.42
CA ARG A 237 -6.79 13.40 1.01
C ARG A 237 -6.50 14.81 1.49
N PHE A 238 -6.16 14.94 2.77
CA PHE A 238 -5.87 16.23 3.38
C PHE A 238 -4.78 16.13 4.45
N LYS A 239 -4.11 17.26 4.71
CA LYS A 239 -3.06 17.37 5.73
C LYS A 239 -3.69 17.51 7.11
N GLY A 240 -3.56 16.45 7.90
CA GLY A 240 -4.10 16.35 9.24
C GLY A 240 -3.18 17.00 10.27
N HIS A 241 -1.93 16.55 10.32
CA HIS A 241 -1.01 16.83 11.41
C HIS A 241 0.41 17.16 10.93
N GLU A 242 1.22 17.71 11.82
CA GLU A 242 2.68 17.82 11.62
C GLU A 242 3.36 16.54 12.15
N GLY A 243 3.78 15.67 11.23
CA GLY A 243 4.34 14.35 11.60
C GLY A 243 3.28 13.26 11.60
N TRP A 244 3.48 12.19 12.37
CA TRP A 244 2.69 10.97 12.24
C TRP A 244 1.24 11.13 12.72
N VAL A 245 0.28 10.57 11.97
CA VAL A 245 -1.12 10.44 12.42
C VAL A 245 -1.30 9.11 13.15
N TRP A 246 -1.17 9.14 14.48
CA TRP A 246 -1.18 7.96 15.33
C TRP A 246 -2.55 7.31 15.48
N THR A 247 -3.62 8.08 15.34
CA THR A 247 -4.98 7.58 15.54
C THR A 247 -5.98 8.33 14.66
N VAL A 248 -6.95 7.60 14.14
CA VAL A 248 -8.14 8.12 13.48
C VAL A 248 -9.35 7.32 13.96
N THR A 249 -10.51 7.97 14.12
CA THR A 249 -11.76 7.29 14.46
C THR A 249 -12.95 8.06 13.91
N PHE A 250 -13.97 7.35 13.43
CA PHE A 250 -15.25 7.95 13.06
C PHE A 250 -16.10 8.20 14.29
N SER A 251 -16.93 9.24 14.24
CA SER A 251 -18.05 9.42 15.16
C SER A 251 -19.13 8.36 14.91
N PRO A 252 -19.98 8.05 15.91
CA PRO A 252 -21.04 7.05 15.76
C PRO A 252 -22.05 7.34 14.64
N ASP A 253 -22.27 8.62 14.32
CA ASP A 253 -23.12 9.05 13.21
C ASP A 253 -22.42 9.02 11.83
N GLY A 254 -21.11 8.76 11.79
CA GLY A 254 -20.30 8.71 10.58
C GLY A 254 -20.07 10.06 9.90
N GLN A 255 -20.41 11.19 10.52
CA GLN A 255 -20.28 12.53 9.91
C GLN A 255 -18.99 13.27 10.27
N THR A 256 -18.41 12.93 11.42
CA THR A 256 -17.17 13.54 11.92
C THR A 256 -16.06 12.49 12.02
N LEU A 257 -14.84 12.86 11.62
CA LEU A 257 -13.64 12.08 11.91
C LEU A 257 -12.85 12.79 13.00
N ALA A 258 -12.36 12.07 14.00
CA ALA A 258 -11.36 12.57 14.95
C ALA A 258 -10.00 11.98 14.62
N SER A 259 -8.94 12.79 14.73
CA SER A 259 -7.56 12.33 14.58
C SER A 259 -6.67 12.87 15.69
N GLY A 260 -5.62 12.11 16.01
CA GLY A 260 -4.58 12.47 16.96
C GLY A 260 -3.20 12.24 16.33
N GLY A 261 -2.28 13.17 16.58
CA GLY A 261 -0.99 13.20 15.89
C GLY A 261 0.22 13.36 16.80
N HIS A 262 1.39 13.30 16.17
CA HIS A 262 2.68 13.54 16.80
C HIS A 262 2.83 14.98 17.32
N ASP A 263 2.11 15.93 16.73
CA ASP A 263 2.04 17.34 17.14
C ASP A 263 1.30 17.60 18.46
N GLY A 264 0.82 16.55 19.14
CA GLY A 264 0.08 16.66 20.39
C GLY A 264 -1.34 17.23 20.22
N LEU A 265 -1.83 17.36 18.98
CA LEU A 265 -3.16 17.89 18.71
C LEU A 265 -4.18 16.77 18.53
N VAL A 266 -5.42 17.05 18.93
CA VAL A 266 -6.60 16.33 18.45
C VAL A 266 -7.35 17.24 17.48
N LYS A 267 -7.73 16.71 16.31
CA LYS A 267 -8.48 17.48 15.30
C LYS A 267 -9.77 16.76 14.95
N LEU A 268 -10.83 17.54 14.76
CA LEU A 268 -12.13 17.07 14.29
C LEU A 268 -12.36 17.53 12.86
N TRP A 269 -12.84 16.64 12.00
CA TRP A 269 -12.95 16.85 10.57
C TRP A 269 -14.36 16.54 10.07
N ASN A 270 -14.82 17.32 9.11
CA ASN A 270 -16.01 16.97 8.35
C ASN A 270 -15.62 15.92 7.28
N ILE A 271 -16.30 14.77 7.29
CA ILE A 271 -15.96 13.66 6.37
C ILE A 271 -16.33 13.96 4.91
N GLN A 272 -17.35 14.80 4.68
CA GLN A 272 -17.80 15.13 3.33
C GLN A 272 -16.90 16.16 2.65
N THR A 273 -16.39 17.15 3.41
CA THR A 273 -15.58 18.24 2.85
C THR A 273 -14.08 18.07 3.10
N GLY A 274 -13.68 17.28 4.09
CA GLY A 274 -12.29 17.18 4.54
C GLY A 274 -11.82 18.40 5.36
N GLU A 275 -12.71 19.31 5.72
CA GLU A 275 -12.36 20.53 6.45
C GLU A 275 -12.17 20.26 7.95
N CYS A 276 -11.19 20.95 8.54
CA CYS A 276 -10.96 20.91 9.98
C CYS A 276 -12.01 21.76 10.71
N LEU A 277 -12.88 21.09 11.47
CA LEU A 277 -13.94 21.72 12.26
C LEU A 277 -13.41 22.31 13.57
N LYS A 278 -12.52 21.58 14.26
CA LYS A 278 -11.97 21.94 15.57
C LYS A 278 -10.53 21.45 15.72
N ILE A 279 -9.74 22.21 16.46
CA ILE A 279 -8.41 21.86 16.94
C ILE A 279 -8.46 21.89 18.47
N LEU A 280 -8.06 20.79 19.10
CA LEU A 280 -8.03 20.62 20.55
C LEU A 280 -6.57 20.45 20.97
N ASP A 281 -6.05 21.40 21.76
CA ASP A 281 -4.62 21.73 21.84
C ASP A 281 -4.05 21.68 23.27
N LYS A 282 -4.70 20.92 24.17
CA LYS A 282 -4.29 20.86 25.59
C LYS A 282 -3.33 19.73 25.94
N HIS A 283 -3.13 18.75 25.07
CA HIS A 283 -2.09 17.75 25.29
C HIS A 283 -0.72 18.37 25.06
N THR A 284 0.26 17.96 25.86
CA THR A 284 1.63 18.51 25.80
C THR A 284 2.61 17.59 25.09
N ASP A 285 2.14 16.42 24.65
CA ASP A 285 2.91 15.40 23.95
C ASP A 285 1.99 14.61 22.99
N ILE A 286 2.55 13.68 22.23
CA ILE A 286 1.90 12.85 21.21
C ILE A 286 0.53 12.34 21.68
N VAL A 287 -0.49 12.48 20.85
CA VAL A 287 -1.80 11.85 21.08
C VAL A 287 -1.81 10.47 20.45
N CYS A 288 -1.79 9.43 21.28
CA CYS A 288 -1.69 8.05 20.82
C CYS A 288 -3.06 7.44 20.44
N SER A 289 -4.14 7.89 21.08
CA SER A 289 -5.47 7.29 20.87
C SER A 289 -6.59 8.29 21.09
N VAL A 290 -7.65 8.17 20.30
CA VAL A 290 -8.91 8.89 20.48
C VAL A 290 -10.10 7.93 20.37
N SER A 291 -11.17 8.20 21.12
CA SER A 291 -12.39 7.39 21.10
C SER A 291 -13.62 8.24 21.36
N PHE A 292 -14.64 8.11 20.53
CA PHE A 292 -15.94 8.73 20.78
C PHE A 292 -16.75 7.89 21.77
N SER A 293 -17.50 8.58 22.62
CA SER A 293 -18.62 8.01 23.36
C SER A 293 -19.73 7.56 22.39
N SER A 294 -20.56 6.61 22.82
CA SER A 294 -21.63 6.02 21.98
C SER A 294 -22.67 7.03 21.50
N ASP A 295 -22.88 8.13 22.22
CA ASP A 295 -23.76 9.22 21.81
C ASP A 295 -23.07 10.29 20.94
N GLY A 296 -21.74 10.17 20.74
CA GLY A 296 -20.94 11.10 19.95
C GLY A 296 -20.70 12.47 20.59
N GLN A 297 -21.16 12.73 21.81
CA GLN A 297 -21.07 14.05 22.44
C GLN A 297 -19.72 14.30 23.12
N THR A 298 -19.11 13.22 23.63
CA THR A 298 -17.83 13.25 24.30
C THR A 298 -16.77 12.50 23.49
N LEU A 299 -15.58 13.07 23.38
CA LEU A 299 -14.39 12.41 22.85
C LEU A 299 -13.39 12.23 24.00
N ALA A 300 -12.83 11.04 24.15
CA ALA A 300 -11.67 10.79 25.00
C ALA A 300 -10.40 10.76 24.15
N SER A 301 -9.29 11.28 24.69
CA SER A 301 -7.95 11.15 24.10
C SER A 301 -6.93 10.71 25.14
N GLY A 302 -6.05 9.80 24.76
CA GLY A 302 -4.88 9.36 25.54
C GLY A 302 -3.59 9.83 24.90
N SER A 303 -2.61 10.23 25.71
CA SER A 303 -1.36 10.83 25.25
C SER A 303 -0.13 10.29 25.98
N GLN A 304 1.04 10.47 25.36
CA GLN A 304 2.35 10.29 26.00
C GLN A 304 2.56 11.21 27.20
N ASP A 305 1.80 12.30 27.33
CA ASP A 305 1.83 13.17 28.50
C ASP A 305 1.23 12.54 29.77
N THR A 306 0.97 11.22 29.75
CA THR A 306 0.38 10.40 30.82
C THR A 306 -1.08 10.71 31.16
N SER A 307 -1.69 11.69 30.48
CA SER A 307 -3.05 12.15 30.77
C SER A 307 -4.08 11.56 29.80
N ILE A 308 -5.32 11.48 30.30
CA ILE A 308 -6.50 11.26 29.46
C ILE A 308 -7.32 12.54 29.50
N ARG A 309 -7.70 13.07 28.34
CA ARG A 309 -8.56 14.26 28.25
C ARG A 309 -9.91 13.92 27.66
N LEU A 310 -10.93 14.57 28.20
CA LEU A 310 -12.31 14.44 27.76
C LEU A 310 -12.75 15.75 27.15
N TRP A 311 -13.35 15.67 25.98
CA TRP A 311 -13.68 16.83 25.16
C TRP A 311 -15.15 16.83 24.82
N ASN A 312 -15.77 17.99 24.89
CA ASN A 312 -17.07 18.19 24.29
C ASN A 312 -16.89 18.37 22.78
N VAL A 313 -17.43 17.45 21.98
CA VAL A 313 -17.26 17.41 20.53
C VAL A 313 -17.84 18.66 19.86
N ARG A 314 -19.03 19.09 20.28
CA ARG A 314 -19.73 20.25 19.71
C ARG A 314 -19.01 21.57 20.02
N LEU A 315 -18.58 21.74 21.27
CA LEU A 315 -17.97 22.99 21.75
C LEU A 315 -16.46 23.04 21.46
N GLY A 316 -15.80 21.90 21.27
CA GLY A 316 -14.35 21.80 21.15
C GLY A 316 -13.61 22.17 22.42
N LYS A 317 -14.22 21.96 23.60
CA LYS A 317 -13.64 22.34 24.90
C LYS A 317 -13.25 21.10 25.71
N CYS A 318 -12.12 21.18 26.41
CA CYS A 318 -11.72 20.18 27.39
C CYS A 318 -12.68 20.26 28.59
N LEU A 319 -13.40 19.18 28.84
CA LEU A 319 -14.32 19.02 29.97
C LEU A 319 -13.57 18.63 31.23
N LYS A 320 -12.65 17.67 31.12
CA LYS A 320 -11.93 17.11 32.26
C LYS A 320 -10.61 16.46 31.81
N THR A 321 -9.63 16.46 32.72
CA THR A 321 -8.38 15.72 32.58
C THR A 321 -8.33 14.65 33.66
N LEU A 322 -8.02 13.41 33.28
CA LEU A 322 -7.86 12.29 34.19
C LEU A 322 -6.37 11.97 34.32
N HIS A 323 -5.93 11.80 35.56
CA HIS A 323 -4.59 11.40 35.92
C HIS A 323 -4.64 10.07 36.68
N GLY A 324 -3.58 9.27 36.55
CA GLY A 324 -3.45 8.04 37.31
C GLY A 324 -2.44 7.06 36.72
N HIS A 325 -2.24 7.07 35.41
CA HIS A 325 -1.16 6.29 34.79
C HIS A 325 0.20 6.87 35.13
N ALA A 326 1.20 5.99 35.26
CA ALA A 326 2.59 6.37 35.56
C ALA A 326 3.44 6.59 34.29
N ASP A 327 2.89 6.26 33.12
CA ASP A 327 3.53 6.35 31.82
C ASP A 327 2.48 6.64 30.73
N GLY A 328 2.92 6.84 29.49
CA GLY A 328 2.09 7.25 28.35
C GLY A 328 0.85 6.36 28.13
N VAL A 329 -0.27 6.99 27.82
CA VAL A 329 -1.56 6.32 27.58
C VAL A 329 -1.73 6.04 26.09
N TRP A 330 -1.62 4.76 25.71
CA TRP A 330 -1.62 4.33 24.30
C TRP A 330 -2.99 4.01 23.73
N SER A 331 -3.95 3.66 24.59
CA SER A 331 -5.29 3.32 24.13
C SER A 331 -6.34 3.90 25.06
N VAL A 332 -7.38 4.47 24.47
CA VAL A 332 -8.63 4.80 25.16
C VAL A 332 -9.79 4.21 24.37
N SER A 333 -10.77 3.63 25.08
CA SER A 333 -11.96 3.06 24.45
C SER A 333 -13.16 3.25 25.36
N PHE A 334 -14.25 3.82 24.87
CA PHE A 334 -15.55 3.67 25.53
C PHE A 334 -16.07 2.25 25.30
N ASN A 335 -16.81 1.74 26.27
CA ASN A 335 -17.57 0.50 26.10
C ASN A 335 -18.87 0.76 25.32
N PRO A 336 -19.54 -0.27 24.79
CA PRO A 336 -20.70 -0.10 23.90
C PRO A 336 -21.87 0.65 24.56
N ASP A 337 -22.12 0.45 25.86
CA ASP A 337 -23.19 1.16 26.58
C ASP A 337 -22.79 2.57 27.04
N GLY A 338 -21.54 2.97 26.79
CA GLY A 338 -20.99 4.28 27.10
C GLY A 338 -20.74 4.55 28.58
N LYS A 339 -20.93 3.58 29.49
CA LYS A 339 -20.80 3.77 30.95
C LYS A 339 -19.38 3.65 31.48
N ILE A 340 -18.49 2.99 30.74
CA ILE A 340 -17.11 2.74 31.15
C ILE A 340 -16.16 3.21 30.06
N LEU A 341 -15.16 3.99 30.45
CA LEU A 341 -13.98 4.26 29.65
C LEU A 341 -12.85 3.34 30.12
N ALA A 342 -12.19 2.63 29.21
CA ALA A 342 -10.93 1.95 29.48
C ALA A 342 -9.76 2.79 28.96
N SER A 343 -8.67 2.80 29.70
CA SER A 343 -7.38 3.32 29.26
C SER A 343 -6.27 2.30 29.47
N ALA A 344 -5.38 2.16 28.49
CA ALA A 344 -4.21 1.27 28.55
C ALA A 344 -2.93 2.09 28.40
N SER A 345 -1.89 1.74 29.16
CA SER A 345 -0.66 2.53 29.28
C SER A 345 0.61 1.67 29.18
N LEU A 346 1.72 2.34 28.87
CA LEU A 346 3.06 1.74 28.95
C LEU A 346 3.45 1.31 30.37
N ASP A 347 2.75 1.78 31.40
CA ASP A 347 2.95 1.35 32.78
C ASP A 347 2.50 -0.11 33.05
N GLY A 348 2.01 -0.82 32.02
CA GLY A 348 1.57 -2.21 32.10
C GLY A 348 0.16 -2.39 32.64
N SER A 349 -0.52 -1.30 33.01
CA SER A 349 -1.86 -1.35 33.59
C SER A 349 -2.96 -0.92 32.61
N ILE A 350 -4.17 -1.38 32.90
CA ILE A 350 -5.39 -0.89 32.28
C ILE A 350 -6.26 -0.29 33.38
N ARG A 351 -6.76 0.92 33.19
CA ARG A 351 -7.67 1.57 34.14
C ARG A 351 -9.06 1.66 33.55
N LEU A 352 -10.06 1.36 34.38
CA LEU A 352 -11.47 1.53 34.08
C LEU A 352 -12.00 2.75 34.81
N TRP A 353 -12.71 3.60 34.10
CA TRP A 353 -13.25 4.86 34.59
C TRP A 353 -14.76 4.89 34.39
N ASP A 354 -15.49 5.36 35.38
CA ASP A 354 -16.94 5.62 35.25
C ASP A 354 -17.14 6.80 34.31
N SER A 355 -17.97 6.68 33.28
CA SER A 355 -18.13 7.77 32.29
C SER A 355 -19.03 8.91 32.76
N ASN A 356 -19.81 8.74 33.82
CA ASN A 356 -20.67 9.79 34.36
C ASN A 356 -19.87 10.78 35.20
N ASN A 357 -18.95 10.27 36.03
CA ASN A 357 -18.16 11.10 36.95
C ASN A 357 -16.65 11.07 36.67
N PHE A 358 -16.18 10.18 35.80
CA PHE A 358 -14.77 9.98 35.44
C PHE A 358 -13.85 9.74 36.64
N THR A 359 -14.33 8.94 37.59
CA THR A 359 -13.51 8.37 38.67
C THR A 359 -13.02 6.99 38.27
N CYS A 360 -11.83 6.62 38.76
CA CYS A 360 -11.27 5.30 38.48
C CYS A 360 -12.04 4.24 39.28
N ILE A 361 -12.74 3.34 38.58
CA ILE A 361 -13.47 2.21 39.16
C ILE A 361 -12.49 1.10 39.56
N LYS A 362 -11.55 0.79 38.66
CA LYS A 362 -10.65 -0.35 38.81
C LYS A 362 -9.35 -0.16 38.04
N VAL A 363 -8.28 -0.75 38.58
CA VAL A 363 -7.02 -0.95 37.86
C VAL A 363 -6.85 -2.44 37.62
N LEU A 364 -6.79 -2.86 36.36
CA LEU A 364 -6.50 -4.22 35.95
C LEU A 364 -4.99 -4.35 35.79
N GLN A 365 -4.42 -5.27 36.57
CA GLN A 365 -3.00 -5.56 36.63
C GLN A 365 -2.77 -7.00 36.14
N GLY A 366 -1.65 -7.23 35.43
CA GLY A 366 -1.28 -8.57 35.00
C GLY A 366 -0.33 -8.62 33.80
N HIS A 367 -0.35 -7.61 32.93
CA HIS A 367 0.67 -7.50 31.88
C HIS A 367 2.03 -7.16 32.51
N THR A 368 3.11 -7.73 31.94
CA THR A 368 4.48 -7.53 32.44
C THR A 368 5.25 -6.45 31.67
N ALA A 369 4.62 -5.87 30.65
CA ALA A 369 5.17 -4.78 29.85
C ALA A 369 4.02 -3.87 29.35
N GLY A 370 4.38 -2.77 28.69
CA GLY A 370 3.42 -1.75 28.23
C GLY A 370 2.26 -2.30 27.41
N VAL A 371 1.06 -1.78 27.66
CA VAL A 371 -0.19 -2.19 27.01
C VAL A 371 -0.53 -1.20 25.91
N TRP A 372 -0.53 -1.67 24.67
CA TRP A 372 -0.70 -0.83 23.46
C TRP A 372 -2.16 -0.60 23.11
N SER A 373 -3.02 -1.58 23.38
CA SER A 373 -4.40 -1.56 22.91
C SER A 373 -5.33 -2.23 23.92
N ALA A 374 -6.48 -1.61 24.13
CA ALA A 374 -7.61 -2.20 24.83
C ALA A 374 -8.87 -2.04 23.98
N SER A 375 -9.72 -3.06 23.93
CA SER A 375 -10.93 -3.08 23.12
C SER A 375 -12.05 -3.79 23.87
N PHE A 376 -13.22 -3.17 23.95
CA PHE A 376 -14.42 -3.80 24.51
C PHE A 376 -15.09 -4.70 23.46
N SER A 377 -15.60 -5.84 23.91
CA SER A 377 -16.50 -6.67 23.10
C SER A 377 -17.82 -5.93 22.86
N PRO A 378 -18.37 -5.92 21.62
CA PRO A 378 -19.61 -5.22 21.29
C PRO A 378 -20.85 -5.84 21.96
N VAL A 379 -20.82 -7.14 22.27
CA VAL A 379 -21.93 -7.86 22.94
C VAL A 379 -21.80 -7.89 24.46
N GLY A 380 -20.77 -7.23 25.01
CA GLY A 380 -20.64 -6.92 26.44
C GLY A 380 -19.90 -7.94 27.30
N SER A 381 -19.54 -7.49 28.50
CA SER A 381 -18.82 -8.16 29.61
C SER A 381 -17.34 -8.50 29.43
N THR A 382 -16.78 -8.47 28.21
CA THR A 382 -15.35 -8.77 28.00
C THR A 382 -14.58 -7.56 27.48
N LEU A 383 -13.40 -7.32 28.06
CA LEU A 383 -12.37 -6.43 27.51
C LEU A 383 -11.19 -7.28 27.04
N ALA A 384 -10.65 -7.00 25.86
CA ALA A 384 -9.38 -7.56 25.40
C ALA A 384 -8.28 -6.51 25.51
N SER A 385 -7.07 -6.93 25.88
CA SER A 385 -5.88 -6.08 25.86
C SER A 385 -4.69 -6.75 25.20
N ALA A 386 -3.84 -5.95 24.57
CA ALA A 386 -2.63 -6.37 23.87
C ALA A 386 -1.42 -5.61 24.39
N SER A 387 -0.30 -6.32 24.59
CA SER A 387 0.90 -5.78 25.24
C SER A 387 2.19 -6.16 24.53
N SER A 388 3.24 -5.36 24.80
CA SER A 388 4.64 -5.69 24.50
C SER A 388 5.10 -7.02 25.10
N ASP A 389 4.40 -7.55 26.11
CA ASP A 389 4.72 -8.84 26.72
C ASP A 389 4.33 -10.06 25.86
N GLN A 390 3.95 -9.81 24.60
CA GLN A 390 3.56 -10.81 23.59
C GLN A 390 2.24 -11.52 23.89
N THR A 391 1.52 -11.10 24.94
CA THR A 391 0.25 -11.70 25.33
C THR A 391 -0.95 -10.84 24.97
N ILE A 392 -2.07 -11.52 24.78
CA ILE A 392 -3.39 -10.91 24.78
C ILE A 392 -4.12 -11.37 26.02
N ARG A 393 -4.74 -10.47 26.77
CA ARG A 393 -5.53 -10.82 27.95
C ARG A 393 -7.00 -10.51 27.72
N LEU A 394 -7.85 -11.46 28.10
CA LEU A 394 -9.30 -11.27 28.15
C LEU A 394 -9.70 -11.05 29.62
N TRP A 395 -10.46 -10.00 29.86
CA TRP A 395 -10.90 -9.57 31.18
C TRP A 395 -12.42 -9.61 31.26
N ASP A 396 -12.95 -10.26 32.29
CA ASP A 396 -14.36 -10.19 32.63
C ASP A 396 -14.62 -8.90 33.43
N LEU A 397 -15.53 -8.07 32.93
CA LEU A 397 -15.89 -6.78 33.53
C LEU A 397 -16.89 -6.91 34.68
N ASN A 398 -17.55 -8.06 34.85
CA ASN A 398 -18.44 -8.28 35.99
C ASN A 398 -17.62 -8.45 37.28
N ASN A 399 -16.50 -9.18 37.19
CA ASN A 399 -15.65 -9.51 38.33
C ASN A 399 -14.29 -8.79 38.30
N PHE A 400 -13.97 -8.10 37.21
CA PHE A 400 -12.69 -7.44 36.95
C PHE A 400 -11.47 -8.39 37.04
N THR A 401 -11.63 -9.61 36.52
CA THR A 401 -10.59 -10.64 36.55
C THR A 401 -10.12 -11.00 35.15
N CYS A 402 -8.86 -11.39 35.02
CA CYS A 402 -8.33 -11.95 33.79
C CYS A 402 -8.85 -13.38 33.64
N VAL A 403 -9.71 -13.61 32.67
CA VAL A 403 -10.30 -14.94 32.42
C VAL A 403 -9.42 -15.80 31.51
N ARG A 404 -8.68 -15.19 30.59
CA ARG A 404 -7.77 -15.89 29.68
C ARG A 404 -6.54 -15.06 29.34
N VAL A 405 -5.43 -15.75 29.10
CA VAL A 405 -4.21 -15.20 28.54
C VAL A 405 -3.88 -16.00 27.27
N LEU A 406 -3.92 -15.33 26.13
CA LEU A 406 -3.66 -15.94 24.83
C LEU A 406 -2.18 -15.76 24.49
N HIS A 407 -1.52 -16.87 24.19
CA HIS A 407 -0.11 -16.94 23.83
C HIS A 407 -0.01 -17.53 22.43
N SER A 408 0.58 -16.80 21.48
CA SER A 408 0.88 -17.33 20.14
C SER A 408 1.73 -16.38 19.30
N HIS A 409 1.67 -15.07 19.57
CA HIS A 409 2.56 -14.12 18.91
C HIS A 409 3.99 -14.29 19.42
N SER A 410 4.97 -14.12 18.54
CA SER A 410 6.41 -14.23 18.87
C SER A 410 7.06 -12.87 19.13
N SER A 411 6.27 -11.79 19.09
CA SER A 411 6.69 -10.42 19.36
C SER A 411 5.54 -9.63 19.99
N GLY A 412 5.79 -8.37 20.35
CA GLY A 412 4.80 -7.51 21.02
C GLY A 412 3.49 -7.40 20.21
N VAL A 413 2.35 -7.48 20.89
CA VAL A 413 1.04 -7.37 20.26
C VAL A 413 0.62 -5.90 20.25
N CYS A 414 0.42 -5.33 19.07
CA CYS A 414 0.17 -3.90 18.89
C CYS A 414 -1.30 -3.54 19.02
N SER A 415 -2.21 -4.37 18.53
CA SER A 415 -3.63 -4.05 18.52
C SER A 415 -4.51 -5.28 18.62
N VAL A 416 -5.68 -5.10 19.24
CA VAL A 416 -6.76 -6.09 19.33
C VAL A 416 -8.10 -5.45 19.02
N ARG A 417 -8.93 -6.16 18.24
CA ARG A 417 -10.30 -5.72 17.88
C ARG A 417 -11.24 -6.92 17.78
N PHE A 418 -12.43 -6.79 18.35
CA PHE A 418 -13.50 -7.76 18.19
C PHE A 418 -14.21 -7.57 16.84
N ASN A 419 -14.75 -8.65 16.29
CA ASN A 419 -15.77 -8.55 15.25
C ASN A 419 -17.10 -8.03 15.83
N SER A 420 -18.07 -7.69 14.97
CA SER A 420 -19.36 -7.12 15.38
C SER A 420 -20.20 -8.03 16.30
N LEU A 421 -20.02 -9.34 16.22
CA LEU A 421 -20.68 -10.33 17.08
C LEU A 421 -19.94 -10.59 18.40
N GLY A 422 -18.70 -10.10 18.54
CA GLY A 422 -17.85 -10.29 19.73
C GLY A 422 -17.33 -11.72 19.96
N ASN A 423 -17.55 -12.64 19.02
CA ASN A 423 -17.09 -14.03 19.14
C ASN A 423 -15.70 -14.27 18.52
N ILE A 424 -15.23 -13.38 17.64
CA ILE A 424 -13.90 -13.45 17.03
C ILE A 424 -13.10 -12.23 17.48
N LEU A 425 -11.87 -12.46 17.93
CA LEU A 425 -10.89 -11.42 18.19
C LEU A 425 -9.81 -11.45 17.11
N ALA A 426 -9.53 -10.31 16.49
CA ALA A 426 -8.36 -10.13 15.66
C ALA A 426 -7.24 -9.46 16.46
N SER A 427 -6.02 -9.95 16.32
CA SER A 427 -4.82 -9.34 16.90
C SER A 427 -3.74 -9.10 15.84
N THR A 428 -3.01 -8.00 15.99
CA THR A 428 -1.85 -7.67 15.14
C THR A 428 -0.61 -7.56 16.01
N SER A 429 0.53 -8.01 15.50
CA SER A 429 1.79 -8.01 16.25
C SER A 429 2.97 -7.58 15.37
N GLN A 430 4.06 -7.19 16.02
CA GLN A 430 5.35 -6.91 15.42
C GLN A 430 6.04 -8.16 14.83
N ASP A 431 5.41 -9.34 14.92
CA ASP A 431 5.86 -10.57 14.26
C ASP A 431 5.38 -10.70 12.80
N ASP A 432 4.85 -9.61 12.22
CA ASP A 432 4.28 -9.51 10.88
C ASP A 432 3.04 -10.39 10.63
N VAL A 433 2.38 -10.83 11.71
CA VAL A 433 1.22 -11.72 11.64
C VAL A 433 -0.03 -11.06 12.23
N ILE A 434 -1.16 -11.32 11.57
CA ILE A 434 -2.50 -11.10 12.14
C ILE A 434 -3.07 -12.45 12.55
N LYS A 435 -3.53 -12.59 13.79
CA LYS A 435 -4.20 -13.81 14.28
C LYS A 435 -5.67 -13.55 14.52
N LEU A 436 -6.50 -14.52 14.17
CA LEU A 436 -7.92 -14.57 14.52
C LEU A 436 -8.12 -15.62 15.59
N TRP A 437 -8.82 -15.25 16.65
CA TRP A 437 -9.02 -16.07 17.84
C TRP A 437 -10.51 -16.27 18.09
N ASP A 438 -10.86 -17.47 18.52
CA ASP A 438 -12.17 -17.72 19.10
C ASP A 438 -12.17 -17.19 20.54
N VAL A 439 -13.10 -16.30 20.87
CA VAL A 439 -13.16 -15.63 22.18
C VAL A 439 -13.61 -16.60 23.28
N ALA A 440 -14.44 -17.58 22.95
CA ALA A 440 -14.99 -18.52 23.90
C ALA A 440 -13.96 -19.59 24.30
N THR A 441 -13.18 -20.11 23.35
CA THR A 441 -12.16 -21.13 23.62
C THR A 441 -10.79 -20.52 23.93
N GLY A 442 -10.47 -19.38 23.31
CA GLY A 442 -9.12 -18.79 23.33
C GLY A 442 -8.17 -19.40 22.29
N GLU A 443 -8.67 -20.24 21.39
CA GLU A 443 -7.84 -20.89 20.36
C GLU A 443 -7.60 -19.97 19.16
N CYS A 444 -6.40 -20.05 18.58
CA CYS A 444 -6.09 -19.37 17.34
C CYS A 444 -6.73 -20.12 16.16
N MET A 445 -7.73 -19.51 15.55
CA MET A 445 -8.48 -20.08 14.41
C MET A 445 -7.73 -19.92 13.09
N LYS A 446 -7.07 -18.78 12.89
CA LYS A 446 -6.40 -18.45 11.64
C LYS A 446 -5.21 -17.54 11.89
N THR A 447 -4.12 -17.81 11.18
CA THR A 447 -2.93 -16.95 11.11
C THR A 447 -2.87 -16.40 9.69
N LEU A 448 -2.88 -15.08 9.56
CA LEU A 448 -2.74 -14.34 8.30
C LEU A 448 -1.35 -13.72 8.29
N LYS A 449 -0.56 -14.03 7.28
CA LYS A 449 0.76 -13.46 7.05
C LYS A 449 0.77 -12.93 5.61
N VAL A 450 1.23 -11.69 5.42
CA VAL A 450 1.42 -11.16 4.07
C VAL A 450 2.69 -11.77 3.51
N ASP A 451 2.62 -12.25 2.27
CA ASP A 451 3.81 -12.72 1.57
C ASP A 451 4.78 -11.54 1.44
N ARG A 452 6.00 -11.72 1.92
CA ARG A 452 7.03 -10.70 1.80
C ARG A 452 7.48 -10.67 0.34
N LEU A 453 6.76 -9.89 -0.48
CA LEU A 453 6.93 -9.82 -1.93
C LEU A 453 8.36 -9.48 -2.40
N TYR A 454 9.23 -9.02 -1.50
CA TYR A 454 10.61 -8.62 -1.80
C TYR A 454 11.64 -9.30 -0.90
N GLU A 455 11.26 -10.29 -0.08
CA GLU A 455 12.18 -10.97 0.83
C GLU A 455 13.34 -11.63 0.09
N GLY A 456 14.57 -11.28 0.46
CA GLY A 456 15.77 -11.80 -0.18
C GLY A 456 16.01 -11.30 -1.61
N MET A 457 15.22 -10.32 -2.10
CA MET A 457 15.43 -9.73 -3.42
C MET A 457 16.77 -8.99 -3.45
N ASN A 458 17.70 -9.42 -4.30
CA ASN A 458 19.04 -8.83 -4.38
C ASN A 458 19.04 -7.60 -5.28
N ILE A 459 19.28 -6.43 -4.69
CA ILE A 459 19.34 -5.13 -5.39
C ILE A 459 20.75 -4.52 -5.36
N ARG A 460 21.79 -5.33 -5.14
CA ARG A 460 23.18 -4.86 -5.07
C ARG A 460 23.63 -4.23 -6.38
N GLY A 461 24.15 -3.01 -6.33
CA GLY A 461 24.66 -2.31 -7.52
C GLY A 461 23.57 -1.85 -8.49
N VAL A 462 22.30 -1.93 -8.11
CA VAL A 462 21.19 -1.44 -8.94
C VAL A 462 21.28 0.07 -9.13
N THR A 463 21.04 0.53 -10.35
CA THR A 463 20.96 1.95 -10.70
C THR A 463 19.56 2.32 -11.24
N GLY A 464 19.22 3.61 -11.19
CA GLY A 464 17.93 4.12 -11.68
C GLY A 464 16.75 4.03 -10.72
N LEU A 465 16.96 3.48 -9.51
CA LEU A 465 16.01 3.61 -8.40
C LEU A 465 16.20 4.95 -7.68
N THR A 466 15.09 5.62 -7.35
CA THR A 466 15.13 6.76 -6.43
C THR A 466 15.51 6.33 -5.02
N ALA A 467 16.07 7.24 -4.21
CA ALA A 467 16.39 6.95 -2.80
C ALA A 467 15.17 6.46 -2.00
N ALA A 468 13.99 7.03 -2.28
CA ALA A 468 12.73 6.61 -1.65
C ALA A 468 12.32 5.19 -2.05
N GLN A 469 12.41 4.83 -3.33
CA GLN A 469 12.12 3.47 -3.80
C GLN A 469 13.08 2.45 -3.19
N ARG A 470 14.38 2.75 -3.18
CA ARG A 470 15.40 1.88 -2.58
C ARG A 470 15.12 1.62 -1.10
N SER A 471 14.84 2.67 -0.33
CA SER A 471 14.48 2.56 1.08
C SER A 471 13.21 1.72 1.29
N ALA A 472 12.18 1.91 0.45
CA ALA A 472 10.96 1.12 0.52
C ALA A 472 11.20 -0.37 0.22
N LEU A 473 12.01 -0.70 -0.79
CA LEU A 473 12.33 -2.09 -1.13
C LEU A 473 13.10 -2.78 -0.01
N LEU A 474 14.09 -2.10 0.58
CA LEU A 474 14.83 -2.61 1.75
C LEU A 474 13.91 -2.85 2.95
N ALA A 475 12.99 -1.91 3.22
CA ALA A 475 12.02 -2.05 4.31
C ALA A 475 11.05 -3.23 4.09
N LEU A 476 10.81 -3.62 2.84
CA LEU A 476 9.95 -4.74 2.47
C LEU A 476 10.71 -6.07 2.28
N GLY A 477 12.01 -6.12 2.60
CA GLY A 477 12.80 -7.35 2.66
C GLY A 477 13.90 -7.51 1.61
N ALA A 478 14.12 -6.52 0.74
CA ALA A 478 15.22 -6.56 -0.23
C ALA A 478 16.59 -6.48 0.47
N VAL A 479 17.63 -7.01 -0.17
CA VAL A 479 19.00 -7.09 0.37
C VAL A 479 20.03 -6.48 -0.57
N GLU A 480 21.07 -5.89 0.01
CA GLU A 480 22.22 -5.33 -0.71
C GLU A 480 23.55 -6.07 -0.42
N GLY A 481 23.54 -6.96 0.58
CA GLY A 481 24.68 -7.76 0.99
C GLY A 481 24.66 -9.16 0.38
N VAL A 482 25.81 -9.82 0.38
CA VAL A 482 25.91 -11.25 0.06
C VAL A 482 25.38 -12.01 1.27
N GLY A 483 24.23 -12.67 1.12
CA GLY A 483 23.83 -13.76 2.01
C GLY A 483 24.67 -14.99 1.72
#